data_AF-A0A9D2UK31-F1
#
_entry.id   AF-A0A9D2UK31-F1
#
_cell.length_a   1.000
_cell.length_b   1.000
_cell.length_c   1.000
_cell.angle_alpha   90.00
_cell.angle_beta   90.00
_cell.angle_gamma   90.00
#
_symmetry.space_group_name_H-M   'P 1'
#
loop_
_entity.id
_entity.type
_entity.pdbx_description
1 polymer ?
#
loop_
_entity_poly.entity_id
_entity_poly.type
_entity_poly.pdbx_seq_one_letter_code
_entity_poly.pdbx_strand_id
1 'polypeptide(L)'
;MSESAQLHTTPSQHSGTAGAQPSQQPNYMHEFGLDRGQGLQFGIYSLGDHLPDPHDGSRVDAGQRIHEFIGYAQAAEAAGLDFFSLGESHQEFFASQAHAVILGAIAQATNTIRIGSSSTILSTSDP
;
A
#
# COMPACT_ATOMS: atom_id res chain seq x y z
N MET A 1 32.55 -81.64 28.20
CA MET A 1 31.59 -81.45 27.10
C MET A 1 30.73 -80.26 27.50
N SER A 2 30.98 -79.07 26.92
CA SER A 2 30.26 -77.84 27.25
C SER A 2 29.61 -77.27 26.00
N GLU A 3 28.33 -76.96 26.14
CA GLU A 3 27.39 -76.46 25.15
C GLU A 3 27.73 -75.02 24.74
N SER A 4 27.60 -74.72 23.44
CA SER A 4 27.92 -73.42 22.83
C SER A 4 26.64 -72.65 22.50
N ALA A 5 26.51 -71.42 22.99
CA ALA A 5 25.41 -70.52 22.66
C ALA A 5 25.73 -69.70 21.39
N GLN A 6 24.76 -69.62 20.48
CA GLN A 6 24.81 -68.86 19.22
C GLN A 6 24.50 -67.37 19.47
N LEU A 7 25.18 -66.47 18.75
CA LEU A 7 24.82 -65.05 18.65
C LEU A 7 24.38 -64.73 17.21
N HIS A 8 23.12 -64.31 17.11
CA HIS A 8 22.42 -63.84 15.93
C HIS A 8 22.89 -62.43 15.53
N THR A 9 23.29 -62.22 14.28
CA THR A 9 23.57 -60.88 13.72
C THR A 9 22.61 -60.61 12.58
N THR A 10 21.90 -59.48 12.64
CA THR A 10 20.97 -59.01 11.60
C THR A 10 21.68 -57.92 10.77
N PRO A 11 21.61 -57.93 9.43
CA PRO A 11 22.16 -56.85 8.63
C PRO A 11 21.24 -55.61 8.63
N SER A 12 21.86 -54.44 8.67
CA SER A 12 21.23 -53.11 8.70
C SER A 12 20.57 -52.79 7.35
N GLN A 13 19.28 -52.43 7.36
CA GLN A 13 18.56 -51.97 6.16
C GLN A 13 18.79 -50.46 5.95
N HIS A 14 19.43 -50.11 4.84
CA HIS A 14 19.41 -48.77 4.27
C HIS A 14 17.98 -48.45 3.78
N SER A 15 17.29 -47.54 4.46
CA SER A 15 16.05 -46.94 3.97
C SER A 15 16.32 -45.48 3.61
N GLY A 16 16.21 -45.16 2.33
CA GLY A 16 16.33 -43.81 1.81
C GLY A 16 15.18 -42.94 2.33
N THR A 17 15.52 -41.83 2.98
CA THR A 17 14.54 -40.81 3.32
C THR A 17 14.24 -39.98 2.07
N ALA A 18 13.00 -40.06 1.60
CA ALA A 18 12.46 -39.15 0.61
C ALA A 18 12.61 -37.71 1.11
N GLY A 19 13.32 -36.88 0.36
CA GLY A 19 13.44 -35.45 0.66
C GLY A 19 12.06 -34.80 0.59
N ALA A 20 11.53 -34.40 1.75
CA ALA A 20 10.38 -33.51 1.79
C ALA A 20 10.77 -32.20 1.11
N GLN A 21 10.06 -31.85 0.02
CA GLN A 21 10.19 -30.52 -0.57
C GLN A 21 9.78 -29.49 0.49
N PRO A 22 10.59 -28.43 0.72
CA PRO A 22 10.22 -27.39 1.67
C PRO A 22 8.91 -26.75 1.21
N SER A 23 7.93 -26.68 2.11
CA SER A 23 6.69 -25.97 1.89
C SER A 23 7.03 -24.53 1.49
N GLN A 24 6.60 -24.11 0.29
CA GLN A 24 6.70 -22.71 -0.11
C GLN A 24 5.81 -21.91 0.83
N GLN A 25 6.41 -21.26 1.82
CA GLN A 25 5.68 -20.26 2.59
C GLN A 25 5.31 -19.12 1.64
N PRO A 26 4.06 -18.63 1.68
CA PRO A 26 3.65 -17.52 0.83
C PRO A 26 4.56 -16.32 1.11
N ASN A 27 5.09 -15.74 0.04
CA ASN A 27 5.86 -14.51 0.12
C ASN A 27 4.89 -13.33 0.25
N TYR A 28 4.42 -13.11 1.48
CA TYR A 28 3.48 -12.04 1.82
C TYR A 28 3.94 -10.66 1.34
N MET A 29 5.24 -10.42 1.22
CA MET A 29 5.76 -9.14 0.70
C MET A 29 5.36 -8.91 -0.76
N HIS A 30 5.43 -9.94 -1.60
CA HIS A 30 5.02 -9.82 -3.00
C HIS A 30 3.50 -9.79 -3.15
N GLU A 31 2.78 -10.52 -2.29
CA GLU A 31 1.31 -10.52 -2.23
C GLU A 31 0.74 -9.14 -1.89
N PHE A 32 1.38 -8.41 -0.97
CA PHE A 32 1.00 -7.03 -0.63
C PHE A 32 1.64 -5.96 -1.56
N GLY A 33 2.25 -6.36 -2.67
CA GLY A 33 2.86 -5.43 -3.64
C GLY A 33 4.11 -4.71 -3.13
N LEU A 34 4.73 -5.20 -2.05
CA LEU A 34 5.98 -4.72 -1.49
C LEU A 34 7.14 -5.52 -2.11
N ASP A 35 7.42 -5.25 -3.38
CA ASP A 35 8.57 -5.83 -4.06
C ASP A 35 9.85 -5.06 -3.72
N ARG A 36 10.74 -5.69 -2.94
CA ARG A 36 12.04 -5.11 -2.57
C ARG A 36 12.95 -4.84 -3.78
N GLY A 37 12.63 -5.38 -4.95
CA GLY A 37 13.32 -5.11 -6.22
C GLY A 37 12.92 -3.80 -6.89
N GLN A 38 11.80 -3.18 -6.51
CA GLN A 38 11.24 -1.99 -7.18
C GLN A 38 11.75 -0.64 -6.62
N GLY A 39 12.72 -0.68 -5.70
CA GLY A 39 13.27 0.55 -5.09
C GLY A 39 12.29 1.27 -4.15
N LEU A 40 12.69 2.47 -3.72
CA LEU A 40 11.87 3.34 -2.86
C LEU A 40 10.95 4.21 -3.74
N GLN A 41 9.68 4.29 -3.38
CA GLN A 41 8.70 5.18 -4.02
C GLN A 41 8.61 6.50 -3.27
N PHE A 42 8.51 7.59 -4.02
CA PHE A 42 8.34 8.94 -3.51
C PHE A 42 7.01 9.52 -4.00
N GLY A 43 6.28 10.14 -3.08
CA GLY A 43 4.99 10.74 -3.39
C GLY A 43 4.67 11.91 -2.47
N ILE A 44 3.57 12.58 -2.78
CA ILE A 44 3.04 13.68 -1.98
C ILE A 44 1.60 13.39 -1.56
N TYR A 45 1.16 14.03 -0.49
CA TYR A 45 -0.21 13.91 0.00
C TYR A 45 -0.74 15.27 0.45
N SER A 46 -2.07 15.39 0.45
CA SER A 46 -2.79 16.45 1.13
C SER A 46 -3.81 15.86 2.09
N LEU A 47 -4.00 16.49 3.25
CA LEU A 47 -5.11 16.15 4.15
C LEU A 47 -6.44 16.77 3.68
N GLY A 48 -6.41 17.53 2.58
CA GLY A 48 -7.54 18.28 2.04
C GLY A 48 -7.65 19.71 2.56
N ASP A 49 -6.54 20.27 3.04
CA ASP A 49 -6.52 21.58 3.69
C ASP A 49 -7.09 22.68 2.78
N HIS A 50 -8.00 23.44 3.35
CA HIS A 50 -8.68 24.59 2.76
C HIS A 50 -8.61 25.76 3.74
N LEU A 51 -7.38 26.12 4.06
CA LEU A 51 -7.03 27.19 4.99
C LEU A 51 -7.05 28.56 4.29
N PRO A 52 -7.38 29.63 5.01
CA PRO A 52 -7.21 30.99 4.52
C PRO A 52 -5.72 31.32 4.36
N ASP A 53 -5.42 32.23 3.43
CA ASP A 53 -4.08 32.79 3.23
C ASP A 53 -3.63 33.52 4.51
N PRO A 54 -2.44 33.23 5.04
CA PRO A 54 -1.97 33.82 6.30
C PRO A 54 -1.62 35.32 6.19
N HIS A 55 -1.50 35.86 4.97
CA HIS A 55 -1.15 37.26 4.73
C HIS A 55 -2.38 38.17 4.68
N ASP A 56 -3.47 37.73 4.05
CA ASP A 56 -4.68 38.57 3.85
C ASP A 56 -6.00 37.93 4.33
N GLY A 57 -5.96 36.68 4.79
CA GLY A 57 -7.14 35.95 5.26
C GLY A 57 -8.09 35.49 4.15
N SER A 58 -7.75 35.75 2.88
CA SER A 58 -8.56 35.33 1.74
C SER A 58 -8.52 33.81 1.59
N ARG A 59 -9.59 33.24 1.03
CA ARG A 59 -9.68 31.80 0.80
C ARG A 59 -10.38 31.58 -0.53
N VAL A 60 -9.81 30.73 -1.37
CA VAL A 60 -10.46 30.25 -2.60
C VAL A 60 -11.77 29.54 -2.26
N ASP A 61 -12.71 29.41 -3.18
CA ASP A 61 -13.88 28.57 -2.91
C ASP A 61 -13.49 27.08 -2.89
N ALA A 62 -14.37 26.24 -2.32
CA ALA A 62 -14.11 24.81 -2.19
C ALA A 62 -14.00 24.10 -3.56
N GLY A 63 -14.75 24.57 -4.57
CA GLY A 63 -14.67 24.01 -5.92
C GLY A 63 -13.31 24.27 -6.57
N GLN A 64 -12.81 25.50 -6.44
CA GLN A 64 -11.45 25.85 -6.85
C GLN A 64 -10.40 25.00 -6.13
N ARG A 65 -10.52 24.81 -4.80
CA ARG A 65 -9.60 23.96 -4.04
C ARG A 65 -9.63 22.49 -4.50
N ILE A 66 -10.80 21.97 -4.86
CA ILE A 66 -10.92 20.62 -5.45
C ILE A 66 -10.19 20.53 -6.79
N HIS A 67 -10.33 21.53 -7.67
CA HIS A 67 -9.56 21.57 -8.93
C HIS A 67 -8.05 21.68 -8.69
N GLU A 68 -7.62 22.39 -7.66
CA GLU A 68 -6.21 22.46 -7.26
C GLU A 68 -5.67 21.09 -6.85
N PHE A 69 -6.44 20.26 -6.12
CA PHE A 69 -6.00 18.89 -5.80
C PHE A 69 -5.78 18.03 -7.06
N ILE A 70 -6.65 18.18 -8.06
CA ILE A 70 -6.49 17.52 -9.37
C ILE A 70 -5.21 18.01 -10.06
N GLY A 71 -5.00 19.34 -10.07
CA GLY A 71 -3.78 19.95 -10.61
C GLY A 71 -2.51 19.49 -9.90
N TYR A 72 -2.54 19.31 -8.58
CA TYR A 72 -1.40 18.80 -7.81
C TYR A 72 -1.04 17.37 -8.19
N ALA A 73 -2.04 16.51 -8.42
CA ALA A 73 -1.79 15.14 -8.88
C ALA A 73 -1.19 15.11 -10.30
N GLN A 74 -1.68 15.96 -11.22
CA GLN A 74 -1.11 16.11 -12.55
C GLN A 74 0.33 16.65 -12.51
N ALA A 75 0.60 17.63 -11.64
CA ALA A 75 1.93 18.17 -11.44
C ALA A 75 2.89 17.13 -10.83
N ALA A 76 2.41 16.33 -9.87
CA ALA A 76 3.17 15.22 -9.29
C ALA A 76 3.54 14.18 -10.36
N GLU A 77 2.60 13.80 -11.22
CA GLU A 77 2.85 12.90 -12.35
C GLU A 77 3.89 13.47 -13.32
N ALA A 78 3.72 14.73 -13.72
CA ALA A 78 4.66 15.40 -14.63
C ALA A 78 6.07 15.53 -14.04
N ALA A 79 6.19 15.62 -12.71
CA ALA A 79 7.46 15.65 -12.00
C ALA A 79 8.10 14.26 -11.81
N GLY A 80 7.42 13.18 -12.21
CA GLY A 80 7.91 11.82 -12.07
C GLY A 80 7.78 11.24 -10.66
N LEU A 81 6.83 11.72 -9.85
CA LEU A 81 6.49 11.10 -8.57
C LEU A 81 5.71 9.82 -8.77
N ASP A 82 5.90 8.86 -7.87
CA ASP A 82 5.28 7.54 -7.95
C ASP A 82 3.83 7.56 -7.44
N PHE A 83 3.51 8.48 -6.53
CA PHE A 83 2.25 8.46 -5.78
C PHE A 83 1.71 9.86 -5.41
N PHE A 84 0.39 10.02 -5.51
CA PHE A 84 -0.37 11.15 -4.95
C PHE A 84 -1.49 10.64 -4.06
N SER A 85 -1.74 11.28 -2.91
CA SER A 85 -2.88 10.90 -2.07
C SER A 85 -3.63 12.07 -1.46
N LEU A 86 -4.91 11.82 -1.18
CA LEU A 86 -5.83 12.78 -0.60
C LEU A 86 -6.54 12.18 0.62
N GLY A 87 -6.50 12.88 1.74
CA GLY A 87 -7.18 12.48 2.97
C GLY A 87 -8.64 12.90 3.04
N GLU A 88 -9.40 12.18 3.84
CA GLU A 88 -10.76 12.52 4.25
C GLU A 88 -10.75 13.44 5.48
N SER A 89 -11.50 14.54 5.41
CA SER A 89 -11.76 15.39 6.57
C SER A 89 -13.13 16.05 6.47
N HIS A 90 -13.81 16.16 7.62
CA HIS A 90 -15.13 16.76 7.78
C HIS A 90 -15.09 18.04 8.63
N GLN A 91 -13.90 18.63 8.78
CA GLN A 91 -13.70 19.85 9.55
C GLN A 91 -13.82 21.11 8.67
N GLU A 92 -14.14 22.26 9.28
CA GLU A 92 -14.45 23.54 8.61
C GLU A 92 -13.40 24.03 7.59
N PHE A 93 -12.14 23.69 7.80
CA PHE A 93 -11.02 24.14 6.97
C PHE A 93 -10.50 23.06 6.03
N PHE A 94 -11.37 22.15 5.58
CA PHE A 94 -11.03 21.10 4.64
C PHE A 94 -12.07 20.99 3.53
N ALA A 95 -11.64 20.61 2.34
CA ALA A 95 -12.49 20.49 1.15
C ALA A 95 -12.59 19.04 0.62
N SER A 96 -12.11 18.05 1.38
CA SER A 96 -11.92 16.68 0.93
C SER A 96 -12.86 15.64 1.58
N GLN A 97 -14.01 16.07 2.11
CA GLN A 97 -15.00 15.17 2.74
C GLN A 97 -15.44 14.01 1.83
N ALA A 98 -15.48 14.22 0.52
CA ALA A 98 -15.78 13.21 -0.49
C ALA A 98 -14.50 12.82 -1.27
N HIS A 99 -13.41 12.52 -0.54
CA HIS A 99 -12.09 12.21 -1.11
C HIS A 99 -12.15 11.11 -2.17
N ALA A 100 -12.99 10.09 -2.02
CA ALA A 100 -13.17 9.04 -3.02
C ALA A 100 -13.66 9.58 -4.38
N VAL A 101 -14.56 10.56 -4.38
CA VAL A 101 -15.07 11.20 -5.61
C VAL A 101 -13.97 12.05 -6.25
N ILE A 102 -13.23 12.81 -5.43
CA ILE A 102 -12.11 13.63 -5.91
C ILE A 102 -11.00 12.75 -6.49
N LEU A 103 -10.68 11.63 -5.83
CA LEU A 103 -9.73 10.62 -6.33
C LEU A 103 -10.19 10.03 -7.67
N GLY A 104 -11.49 9.84 -7.88
CA GLY A 104 -12.04 9.45 -9.19
C GLY A 104 -11.78 10.50 -10.29
N ALA A 105 -11.90 11.79 -9.96
CA ALA A 105 -11.56 12.87 -10.89
C ALA A 105 -10.04 12.94 -11.15
N ILE A 106 -9.22 12.73 -10.13
CA ILE A 106 -7.76 12.61 -10.28
C ILE A 106 -7.41 11.46 -11.21
N ALA A 107 -8.01 10.28 -11.02
CA ALA A 107 -7.77 9.10 -11.86
C ALA A 107 -8.07 9.35 -13.34
N GLN A 108 -9.07 10.18 -13.64
CA GLN A 108 -9.41 10.57 -15.01
C GLN A 108 -8.39 11.56 -15.60
N ALA A 109 -7.75 12.37 -14.75
CA ALA A 109 -6.87 13.45 -15.15
C ALA A 109 -5.38 13.04 -15.25
N THR A 110 -5.00 11.86 -14.76
CA THR A 110 -3.65 11.30 -14.76
C THR A 110 -3.58 9.94 -15.45
N ASN A 111 -2.38 9.43 -15.75
CA ASN A 111 -2.22 8.22 -16.59
C ASN A 111 -1.42 7.09 -15.94
N THR A 112 -0.44 7.43 -15.10
CA THR A 112 0.60 6.52 -14.60
C THR A 112 0.84 6.64 -13.09
N ILE A 113 0.63 7.82 -12.51
CA ILE A 113 0.82 8.03 -11.07
C ILE A 113 -0.18 7.18 -10.29
N ARG A 114 0.29 6.52 -9.24
CA ARG A 114 -0.57 5.78 -8.34
C ARG A 114 -1.31 6.76 -7.44
N ILE A 115 -2.57 6.47 -7.15
CA ILE A 115 -3.41 7.32 -6.30
C ILE A 115 -4.03 6.54 -5.15
N GLY A 116 -4.33 7.23 -4.04
CA GLY A 116 -4.99 6.61 -2.91
C GLY A 116 -5.44 7.60 -1.83
N SER A 117 -6.14 7.09 -0.82
CA SER A 117 -6.54 7.89 0.34
C SER A 117 -5.43 8.01 1.38
N SER A 118 -5.37 9.13 2.10
CA SER A 118 -4.42 9.37 3.19
C SER A 118 -5.01 10.26 4.31
N SER A 119 -6.12 9.92 4.96
CA SER A 119 -6.68 8.58 5.21
C SER A 119 -8.16 8.45 4.80
N THR A 120 -8.73 7.24 4.88
CA THR A 120 -10.19 7.03 4.89
C THR A 120 -10.66 6.77 6.32
N ILE A 121 -11.74 7.41 6.76
CA ILE A 121 -12.31 7.23 8.10
C ILE A 121 -13.27 6.02 8.06
N LEU A 122 -12.69 4.82 8.13
CA LEU A 122 -13.46 3.58 7.96
C LEU A 122 -14.54 3.38 9.04
N SER A 123 -14.36 3.92 10.24
CA SER A 123 -15.34 3.84 11.33
C SER A 123 -16.69 4.50 11.02
N THR A 124 -16.74 5.33 9.98
CA THR A 124 -17.94 6.05 9.53
C THR A 124 -18.41 5.61 8.14
N SER A 125 -17.81 4.56 7.56
CA SER A 125 -18.11 4.06 6.21
C SER A 125 -18.54 2.58 6.25
N ASP A 126 -19.32 2.15 5.26
CA ASP A 126 -19.69 0.74 5.04
C ASP A 126 -18.58 0.06 4.20
N PRO A 127 -17.88 -0.98 4.70
CA PRO A 127 -16.77 -1.64 4.01
C PRO A 127 -17.19 -2.68 2.96
#